data_AF-A0A957M4D3-F1
#
_entry.id   AF-A0A957M4D3-F1
#
_cell.length_a   1.000
_cell.length_b   1.000
_cell.length_c   1.000
_cell.angle_alpha   90.00
_cell.angle_beta   90.00
_cell.angle_gamma   90.00
#
_symmetry.space_group_name_H-M   'P 1'
#
loop_
_entity.id
_entity.type
_entity.pdbx_description
1 polymer ?
#
loop_
_entity_poly.entity_id
_entity_poly.type
_entity_poly.pdbx_seq_one_letter_code
_entity_poly.pdbx_strand_id
1 'polypeptide(L)' 'REEYGRYGNPTVRAVEAKIAALEGAQDAIVVSSGMAAVTATLLMLLQPGQHFILTDNCYHSTLEFSQGFLKRYGI' A
#
# COMPACT_ATOMS: atom_id res chain seq x y z
N ARG A 1 -10.12 -12.86 -9.29
CA ARG A 1 -9.52 -13.85 -10.22
C ARG A 1 -8.89 -14.92 -9.35
N GLU A 2 -9.37 -16.16 -9.40
CA GLU A 2 -8.89 -17.25 -8.50
C GLU A 2 -7.99 -18.26 -9.24
N GLU A 3 -7.59 -17.94 -10.47
CA GLU A 3 -6.73 -18.80 -11.29
C GLU A 3 -5.35 -19.04 -10.65
N TYR A 4 -4.85 -18.08 -9.87
CA TYR A 4 -3.56 -18.18 -9.19
C TYR A 4 -3.58 -17.43 -7.86
N GLY A 5 -3.02 -18.04 -6.80
CA GLY A 5 -3.10 -17.52 -5.43
C GLY A 5 -2.55 -16.11 -5.22
N ARG A 6 -1.67 -15.63 -6.10
CA ARG A 6 -1.19 -14.23 -6.09
C ARG A 6 -2.28 -13.22 -6.47
N TYR A 7 -3.23 -13.59 -7.34
CA TYR A 7 -4.27 -12.70 -7.86
C TYR A 7 -5.59 -12.81 -7.11
N GLY A 8 -5.76 -13.86 -6.31
CA GLY A 8 -6.95 -14.05 -5.50
C GLY A 8 -6.88 -15.36 -4.72
N ASN A 9 -7.34 -15.29 -3.48
CA ASN A 9 -7.45 -16.41 -2.58
C ASN A 9 -8.72 -16.22 -1.73
N PRO A 10 -9.62 -17.21 -1.64
CA PRO A 10 -10.90 -17.07 -0.92
C PRO A 10 -10.74 -16.65 0.55
N THR A 11 -9.71 -17.17 1.24
CA THR A 11 -9.41 -16.81 2.63
C THR A 11 -8.95 -15.37 2.74
N VAL A 12 -8.11 -14.91 1.82
CA VAL A 12 -7.65 -13.51 1.78
C VAL A 12 -8.83 -12.58 1.47
N ARG A 13 -9.68 -12.95 0.52
CA ARG A 13 -10.85 -12.15 0.15
C ARG A 13 -11.83 -11.97 1.30
N ALA A 14 -12.00 -12.99 2.15
CA ALA A 14 -12.83 -12.89 3.35
C ALA A 14 -12.28 -11.86 4.35
N VAL A 15 -10.95 -11.71 4.47
CA VAL A 15 -10.32 -10.69 5.31
C VAL A 15 -10.48 -9.31 4.70
N GLU A 16 -10.22 -9.17 3.39
CA GLU A 16 -10.42 -7.91 2.65
C GLU A 16 -11.83 -7.37 2.83
N ALA A 17 -12.85 -8.19 2.62
CA ALA A 17 -14.25 -7.78 2.77
C ALA A 17 -14.59 -7.33 4.21
N LYS A 18 -14.01 -7.99 5.22
CA LYS A 18 -14.20 -7.61 6.63
C LYS A 18 -13.54 -6.27 6.95
N ILE A 19 -12.31 -6.06 6.50
CA ILE A 19 -11.60 -4.78 6.70
C ILE A 19 -12.34 -3.64 6.00
N ALA A 20 -12.75 -3.84 4.74
CA ALA A 20 -13.51 -2.84 4.00
C ALA A 20 -14.81 -2.44 4.73
N ALA A 21 -15.55 -3.42 5.25
CA ALA A 21 -16.77 -3.17 6.02
C ALA A 21 -16.50 -2.40 7.33
N LEU A 22 -15.40 -2.69 8.04
CA LEU A 22 -15.04 -2.00 9.29
C LEU A 22 -14.64 -0.54 9.05
N GLU A 23 -13.92 -0.27 7.96
CA GLU A 23 -13.48 1.08 7.58
C GLU A 23 -14.54 1.87 6.81
N GLY A 24 -15.69 1.26 6.47
CA GLY A 24 -16.69 1.87 5.61
C GLY A 24 -16.20 2.12 4.17
N ALA A 25 -15.18 1.37 3.74
CA ALA A 25 -14.58 1.48 2.42
C ALA A 25 -15.32 0.63 1.38
N GLN A 26 -15.18 1.00 0.10
CA GLN A 26 -15.74 0.22 -1.01
C GLN A 26 -15.06 -1.15 -1.18
N ASP A 27 -13.75 -1.22 -0.94
CA ASP A 27 -12.95 -2.44 -1.06
C ASP A 27 -11.68 -2.33 -0.20
N ALA A 28 -10.97 -3.44 -0.02
CA ALA A 28 -9.67 -3.49 0.60
C ALA A 28 -8.77 -4.52 -0.09
N ILE A 29 -7.45 -4.35 0.07
CA ILE A 29 -6.45 -5.31 -0.41
C ILE A 29 -5.55 -5.74 0.75
N VAL A 30 -5.32 -7.04 0.87
CA VAL A 30 -4.41 -7.61 1.88
C VAL A 30 -3.08 -7.97 1.23
N VAL A 31 -2.00 -7.57 1.86
CA VAL A 31 -0.62 -7.78 1.40
C VAL A 31 0.25 -8.39 2.50
N SER A 32 1.52 -8.69 2.19
CA SER A 32 2.42 -9.45 3.06
C SER A 32 2.86 -8.72 4.34
N SER A 33 2.82 -7.39 4.37
CA SER A 33 3.21 -6.59 5.54
C SER A 33 2.65 -5.17 5.48
N GLY A 34 2.70 -4.44 6.60
CA GLY A 34 2.35 -3.01 6.62
C GLY A 34 3.22 -2.18 5.68
N MET A 35 4.52 -2.49 5.59
CA MET A 35 5.40 -1.81 4.63
C MET A 35 5.03 -2.12 3.18
N ALA A 36 4.61 -3.35 2.87
CA ALA A 36 4.10 -3.66 1.52
C ALA A 36 2.82 -2.87 1.20
N ALA A 37 1.95 -2.61 2.18
CA ALA A 37 0.74 -1.82 1.97
C ALA A 37 1.09 -0.36 1.66
N VAL A 38 2.02 0.22 2.44
CA VAL A 38 2.48 1.61 2.25
C VAL A 38 3.20 1.76 0.90
N THR A 39 4.17 0.91 0.60
CA THR A 39 4.97 1.05 -0.63
C THR A 39 4.12 0.78 -1.88
N ALA A 40 3.25 -0.24 -1.87
CA ALA A 40 2.35 -0.49 -3.00
C ALA A 40 1.40 0.69 -3.25
N THR A 41 0.85 1.29 -2.18
CA THR A 41 -0.03 2.46 -2.30
C THR A 41 0.71 3.65 -2.90
N LEU A 42 1.90 3.97 -2.39
CA LEU A 42 2.69 5.11 -2.90
C LEU A 42 3.14 4.89 -4.34
N LEU A 43 3.61 3.70 -4.71
CA LEU A 43 4.05 3.39 -6.07
C LEU A 43 2.89 3.25 -7.07
N MET A 44 1.67 2.96 -6.60
CA MET A 44 0.49 2.93 -7.45
C MET A 44 -0.03 4.34 -7.75
N LEU A 45 0.06 5.26 -6.78
CA LEU A 45 -0.50 6.61 -6.90
C LEU A 45 0.50 7.63 -7.45
N LEU A 46 1.80 7.44 -7.20
CA LEU A 46 2.83 8.41 -7.53
C LEU A 46 3.64 8.01 -8.76
N GLN A 47 4.01 9.02 -9.54
CA GLN A 47 4.85 8.92 -10.73
C GLN A 47 6.06 9.84 -10.62
N PRO A 48 7.17 9.56 -11.33
CA PRO A 48 8.33 10.45 -11.36
C PRO A 48 7.93 11.89 -11.76
N GLY A 49 8.43 12.87 -11.03
CA GLY A 49 8.14 14.30 -11.17
C GLY A 49 6.97 14.80 -10.32
N GLN A 50 6.24 13.90 -9.64
CA GLN A 50 5.19 14.29 -8.70
C GLN A 50 5.75 14.55 -7.31
N HIS A 51 4.93 15.15 -6.44
CA HIS A 51 5.26 15.48 -5.07
C HIS A 51 4.16 15.00 -4.12
N PHE A 52 4.53 14.57 -2.92
CA PHE A 52 3.60 14.23 -1.86
C PHE A 52 4.08 14.77 -0.51
N ILE A 53 3.16 14.94 0.44
CA ILE A 53 3.44 15.47 1.78
C ILE A 53 3.32 14.33 2.79
N LEU A 54 4.30 14.22 3.68
CA LEU A 54 4.33 13.25 4.77
C LEU A 54 4.56 13.98 6.11
N THR A 55 3.92 13.52 7.17
CA THR A 55 4.14 14.07 8.52
C THR A 55 5.55 13.70 9.04
N ASP A 56 6.16 14.60 9.80
CA ASP A 56 7.48 14.39 10.41
C ASP A 56 7.51 13.24 11.41
N ASN A 57 6.41 13.01 12.14
CA ASN A 57 6.26 11.91 13.09
C ASN A 57 5.68 10.62 12.46
N CYS A 58 5.91 10.39 11.16
CA CYS A 58 5.51 9.15 10.52
C CYS A 58 6.39 7.96 10.95
N TYR A 59 5.94 6.74 10.64
CA TYR A 59 6.71 5.53 10.91
C TYR A 59 8.10 5.59 10.25
N HIS A 60 9.15 5.27 11.02
CA HIS A 60 10.54 5.50 10.60
C HIS A 60 10.88 4.85 9.25
N SER A 61 10.50 3.59 9.02
CA SER A 61 10.79 2.92 7.76
C SER A 61 10.03 3.51 6.56
N THR A 62 8.89 4.16 6.79
CA THR A 62 8.18 4.92 5.75
C THR A 62 8.97 6.18 5.37
N LEU A 63 9.56 6.86 6.35
CA LEU A 63 10.43 8.00 6.11
C LEU A 63 11.68 7.59 5.33
N GLU A 64 12.34 6.49 5.72
CA GLU A 64 13.51 5.95 5.04
C GLU A 64 13.19 5.56 3.58
N PHE A 65 12.06 4.89 3.35
CA PHE A 65 11.60 4.57 2.00
C PHE A 65 11.37 5.82 1.15
N SER A 66 10.80 6.86 1.74
CA SER A 66 10.49 8.12 1.05
C SER A 66 11.76 8.90 0.70
N GLN A 67 12.65 9.10 1.67
CA GLN A 67 13.89 9.86 1.48
C GLN A 67 14.95 9.10 0.68
N GLY A 68 14.89 7.77 0.67
CA GLY A 68 15.78 6.90 -0.08
C GLY A 68 15.24 6.52 -1.45
N PHE A 69 14.26 5.62 -1.47
CA PHE A 69 13.77 5.02 -2.72
C PHE A 69 12.95 6.00 -3.56
N LEU A 70 11.93 6.64 -2.98
CA LEU A 70 11.04 7.53 -3.75
C LEU A 70 11.80 8.74 -4.31
N LYS A 71 12.67 9.35 -3.49
CA LYS A 71 13.56 10.43 -3.93
C LYS A 71 14.44 10.03 -5.12
N ARG A 72 14.97 8.80 -5.13
CA ARG A 72 15.74 8.27 -6.28
C ARG A 72 14.86 7.93 -7.48
N TYR A 73 13.60 7.56 -7.24
CA TYR A 73 12.60 7.30 -8.27
C TYR A 73 12.05 8.60 -8.90
N GLY A 74 12.46 9.76 -8.38
CA GLY A 74 12.11 11.08 -8.91
C GLY A 74 10.81 11.65 -8.37
N ILE A 75 10.31 11.13 -7.24
CA ILE A 75 9.18 11.66 -6.48
C ILE A 75 9.71 12.54 -5.33
#